data_AF-A0AAE3KSV4-F1
#
_entry.id   AF-A0AAE3KSV4-F1
#
_cell.length_a   1.000
_cell.length_b   1.000
_cell.length_c   1.000
_cell.angle_alpha   90.00
_cell.angle_beta   90.00
_cell.angle_gamma   90.00
#
_symmetry.space_group_name_H-M   'P 1'
#
loop_
_entity.id
_entity.type
_entity.pdbx_description
1 polymer ?
#
loop_
_entity_poly.entity_id
_entity_poly.type
_entity_poly.pdbx_seq_one_letter_code
_entity_poly.pdbx_strand_id
1 'polypeptide(L)'
;MVYLKNYMRNIFTLLFIFISTGLSAQQDFRKTYFPLINKAELHLVKEEYVEASQAYFSAFSLTKTPLLRDLYNATVCKLYQNDFEGAKLYLFKMAQRGVKPETLEQREIFEVGYNTEGWKNFKASYEQFFEPKELNDFLKYHFSNLEILRNMIFEFGAESFVNLPNGANPPTHAIKRKDFNAYYSNETTPEQRAKILKYTMEEVEVETKESQATKDEIYNEAKEILLLIMDNPMALNEGNSQLETFHTHDHDLFSFLSFFKFNRDRRGRRDEGVTEFMNESEQRYFDEKLQEAVYQGFLSPQVAISQSSEREIPEKIKVTSFTLTIENSSECGKEFDDIENIRFLKKNVLTSDEQKEYKKIKDKYGLESLDDRFKKEVFGIDKNKYFILNTRSSVESSVVPNCEVAQKMLAGATIIQD
;
A
#
# COMPACT_ATOMS: atom_id res chain seq x y z
N MET A 1 -63.36 -6.28 26.67
CA MET A 1 -61.92 -5.98 26.88
C MET A 1 -60.96 -6.96 26.19
N VAL A 2 -61.27 -8.25 26.09
CA VAL A 2 -60.41 -9.26 25.41
C VAL A 2 -60.23 -9.01 23.90
N TYR A 3 -61.29 -8.56 23.20
CA TYR A 3 -61.22 -8.29 21.76
C TYR A 3 -60.31 -7.10 21.36
N LEU A 4 -60.30 -6.02 22.14
CA LEU A 4 -59.40 -4.87 21.89
C LEU A 4 -57.91 -5.23 22.07
N LYS A 5 -57.62 -6.17 22.99
CA LYS A 5 -56.24 -6.60 23.28
C LYS A 5 -55.63 -7.38 22.12
N ASN A 6 -56.42 -8.19 21.42
CA ASN A 6 -55.99 -8.92 20.23
C ASN A 6 -55.81 -8.00 19.01
N TYR A 7 -56.66 -6.98 18.87
CA TYR A 7 -56.53 -6.00 17.77
C TYR A 7 -55.27 -5.14 17.90
N MET A 8 -54.95 -4.66 19.11
CA MET A 8 -53.70 -3.91 19.35
C MET A 8 -52.45 -4.78 19.17
N ARG A 9 -52.49 -6.07 19.56
CA ARG A 9 -51.36 -7.00 19.33
C ARG A 9 -51.08 -7.18 17.83
N ASN A 10 -52.12 -7.32 17.01
CA ASN A 10 -51.96 -7.49 15.56
C ASN A 10 -51.46 -6.21 14.86
N ILE A 11 -51.85 -5.03 15.35
CA ILE A 11 -51.33 -3.74 14.84
C ILE A 11 -49.84 -3.59 15.13
N PHE A 12 -49.39 -3.94 16.35
CA PHE A 12 -47.95 -3.90 16.68
C PHE A 12 -47.13 -4.88 15.84
N THR A 13 -47.65 -6.08 15.55
CA THR A 13 -46.96 -7.04 14.68
C THR A 13 -46.87 -6.54 13.23
N LEU A 14 -47.93 -5.93 12.69
CA LEU A 14 -47.89 -5.31 11.36
C LEU A 14 -46.95 -4.11 11.29
N LEU A 15 -46.89 -3.27 12.33
CA LEU A 15 -45.96 -2.13 12.40
C LEU A 15 -44.49 -2.61 12.44
N PHE A 16 -44.22 -3.70 13.18
CA PHE A 16 -42.88 -4.29 13.26
C PHE A 16 -42.42 -4.88 11.92
N ILE A 17 -43.34 -5.48 11.15
CA ILE A 17 -43.05 -6.00 9.80
C ILE A 17 -42.71 -4.85 8.82
N PHE A 18 -43.44 -3.73 8.85
CA PHE A 18 -43.16 -2.57 7.98
C PHE A 18 -41.85 -1.83 8.34
N ILE A 19 -41.39 -1.90 9.58
CA ILE A 19 -40.09 -1.34 9.99
C ILE A 19 -38.94 -2.29 9.58
N SER A 20 -39.19 -3.61 9.50
CA SER A 20 -38.18 -4.61 9.12
C SER A 20 -37.87 -4.70 7.62
N THR A 21 -38.71 -4.15 6.74
CA THR A 21 -38.46 -4.15 5.29
C THR A 21 -37.46 -3.08 4.82
N GLY A 22 -36.86 -2.32 5.75
CA GLY A 22 -35.78 -1.38 5.50
C GLY A 22 -34.37 -2.01 5.53
N LEU A 23 -34.27 -3.36 5.42
CA LEU A 23 -32.99 -4.01 5.13
C LEU A 23 -32.55 -3.58 3.73
N SER A 24 -31.90 -2.42 3.64
CA SER A 24 -31.14 -2.01 2.47
C SER A 24 -30.21 -3.17 2.16
N ALA A 25 -30.48 -3.88 1.06
CA ALA A 25 -29.58 -4.91 0.57
C ALA A 25 -28.18 -4.29 0.54
N GLN A 26 -27.27 -4.85 1.34
CA GLN A 26 -25.92 -4.31 1.45
C GLN A 26 -25.34 -4.30 0.05
N GLN A 27 -25.04 -3.10 -0.44
CA GLN A 27 -24.60 -2.92 -1.81
C GLN A 27 -23.22 -3.58 -1.97
N ASP A 28 -23.04 -4.43 -2.98
CA ASP A 28 -21.75 -5.02 -3.30
C ASP A 28 -20.87 -3.97 -4.01
N PHE A 29 -19.90 -3.41 -3.30
CA PHE A 29 -19.04 -2.34 -3.82
C PHE A 29 -18.16 -2.82 -4.99
N ARG A 30 -17.85 -4.11 -5.06
CA ARG A 30 -17.09 -4.73 -6.18
C ARG A 30 -17.82 -4.58 -7.51
N LYS A 31 -19.15 -4.52 -7.48
CA LYS A 31 -20.01 -4.49 -8.68
C LYS A 31 -20.57 -3.10 -8.98
N THR A 32 -20.36 -2.14 -8.09
CA THR A 32 -21.04 -0.84 -8.16
C THR A 32 -20.06 0.32 -8.03
N TYR A 33 -19.44 0.49 -6.86
CA TYR A 33 -18.49 1.57 -6.58
C TYR A 33 -17.17 1.42 -7.34
N PHE A 34 -16.45 0.30 -7.17
CA PHE A 34 -15.12 0.12 -7.76
C PHE A 34 -15.09 0.12 -9.30
N PRO A 35 -16.13 -0.37 -10.01
CA PRO A 35 -16.21 -0.19 -11.46
C PRO A 35 -16.28 1.29 -11.89
N LEU A 36 -16.94 2.15 -11.11
CA LEU A 36 -16.99 3.60 -11.38
C LEU A 36 -15.65 4.27 -11.06
N ILE A 37 -14.97 3.84 -9.99
CA ILE A 37 -13.60 4.27 -9.69
C ILE A 37 -12.65 3.87 -10.83
N ASN A 38 -12.70 2.61 -11.29
CA ASN A 38 -11.92 2.16 -12.45
C ASN A 38 -12.20 3.01 -13.68
N LYS A 39 -13.47 3.32 -13.96
CA LYS A 39 -13.86 4.19 -15.06
C LYS A 39 -13.27 5.60 -14.91
N ALA A 40 -13.33 6.20 -13.72
CA ALA A 40 -12.75 7.51 -13.45
C ALA A 40 -11.23 7.50 -13.71
N GLU A 41 -10.53 6.50 -13.20
CA GLU A 41 -9.08 6.35 -13.40
C GLU A 41 -8.70 6.11 -14.87
N LEU A 42 -9.53 5.43 -15.65
CA LEU A 42 -9.31 5.30 -17.09
C LEU A 42 -9.50 6.62 -17.85
N HIS A 43 -10.37 7.50 -17.37
CA HIS A 43 -10.47 8.87 -17.89
C HIS A 43 -9.24 9.70 -17.49
N LEU A 44 -8.68 9.49 -16.29
CA LEU A 44 -7.38 10.11 -15.90
C LEU A 44 -6.25 9.71 -16.84
N VAL A 45 -6.17 8.43 -17.20
CA VAL A 45 -5.18 7.90 -18.15
C VAL A 45 -5.24 8.60 -19.51
N LYS A 46 -6.42 9.11 -19.89
CA LYS A 46 -6.66 9.86 -21.13
C LYS A 46 -6.65 11.37 -20.95
N GLU A 47 -6.36 11.85 -19.74
CA GLU A 47 -6.40 13.28 -19.39
C GLU A 47 -7.80 13.92 -19.57
N GLU A 48 -8.85 13.10 -19.53
CA GLU A 48 -10.27 13.47 -19.63
C GLU A 48 -10.81 13.85 -18.24
N TYR A 49 -10.32 14.96 -17.67
CA TYR A 49 -10.57 15.31 -16.26
C TYR A 49 -12.05 15.60 -15.92
N VAL A 50 -12.83 16.10 -16.88
CA VAL A 50 -14.26 16.38 -16.68
C VAL A 50 -15.02 15.06 -16.51
N GLU A 51 -14.78 14.11 -17.39
CA GLU A 51 -15.35 12.77 -17.39
C GLU A 51 -14.91 11.97 -16.17
N ALA A 52 -13.63 12.08 -15.79
CA ALA A 52 -13.11 11.50 -14.55
C ALA A 52 -13.84 12.05 -13.32
N SER A 53 -14.02 13.37 -13.25
CA SER A 53 -14.75 14.03 -12.15
C SER A 53 -16.21 13.59 -12.06
N GLN A 54 -16.90 13.43 -13.20
CA GLN A 54 -18.26 12.91 -13.25
C GLN A 54 -18.36 11.45 -12.79
N ALA A 55 -17.39 10.62 -13.18
CA ALA A 55 -17.32 9.22 -12.75
C ALA A 55 -17.08 9.11 -11.23
N TYR A 56 -16.17 9.92 -10.67
CA TYR A 56 -15.99 10.02 -9.21
C TYR A 56 -17.24 10.49 -8.50
N PHE A 57 -17.88 11.56 -8.98
CA PHE A 57 -19.14 12.04 -8.42
C PHE A 57 -20.22 10.95 -8.39
N SER A 58 -20.34 10.19 -9.49
CA SER A 58 -21.25 9.05 -9.58
C SER A 58 -20.90 7.96 -8.57
N ALA A 59 -19.61 7.61 -8.42
CA ALA A 59 -19.16 6.64 -7.43
C ALA A 59 -19.49 7.10 -6.00
N PHE A 60 -19.27 8.37 -5.68
CA PHE A 60 -19.50 8.92 -4.35
C PHE A 60 -20.99 9.07 -4.01
N SER A 61 -21.88 9.05 -5.00
CA SER A 61 -23.33 8.97 -4.73
C SER A 61 -23.76 7.62 -4.16
N LEU A 62 -22.94 6.58 -4.34
CA LEU A 62 -23.19 5.22 -3.87
C LEU A 62 -22.70 4.97 -2.44
N THR A 63 -21.97 5.91 -1.84
CA THR A 63 -21.38 5.72 -0.52
C THR A 63 -21.27 7.01 0.27
N LYS A 64 -21.53 6.91 1.58
CA LYS A 64 -21.29 8.02 2.51
C LYS A 64 -19.80 8.20 2.82
N THR A 65 -19.00 7.16 2.63
CA THR A 65 -17.60 7.09 3.02
C THR A 65 -16.74 6.62 1.85
N PRO A 66 -16.62 7.39 0.75
CA PRO A 66 -15.74 7.04 -0.36
C PRO A 66 -14.29 6.91 0.11
N LEU A 67 -13.42 6.22 -0.61
CA LEU A 67 -12.02 6.09 -0.18
C LEU A 67 -11.30 7.45 -0.26
N LEU A 68 -10.32 7.64 0.62
CA LEU A 68 -9.64 8.93 0.76
C LEU A 68 -8.78 9.28 -0.46
N ARG A 69 -8.12 8.26 -1.03
CA ARG A 69 -7.44 8.33 -2.34
C ARG A 69 -8.37 8.81 -3.45
N ASP A 70 -9.60 8.29 -3.48
CA ASP A 70 -10.56 8.65 -4.52
C ASP A 70 -11.04 10.10 -4.34
N LEU A 71 -11.28 10.55 -3.10
CA LEU A 71 -11.57 11.96 -2.80
C LEU A 71 -10.44 12.89 -3.23
N TYR A 72 -9.20 12.50 -2.98
CA TYR A 72 -8.03 13.25 -3.42
C TYR A 72 -7.96 13.31 -4.95
N ASN A 73 -8.09 12.18 -5.66
CA ASN A 73 -8.07 12.18 -7.13
C ASN A 73 -9.21 13.02 -7.73
N ALA A 74 -10.40 12.98 -7.14
CA ALA A 74 -11.52 13.83 -7.54
C ALA A 74 -11.24 15.32 -7.29
N THR A 75 -10.52 15.65 -6.21
CA THR A 75 -10.03 17.01 -5.92
C THR A 75 -9.06 17.45 -7.01
N VAL A 76 -8.05 16.64 -7.32
CA VAL A 76 -7.07 16.94 -8.38
C VAL A 76 -7.75 17.14 -9.73
N CYS A 77 -8.76 16.34 -10.08
CA CYS A 77 -9.56 16.55 -11.30
C CYS A 77 -10.18 17.96 -11.36
N LYS A 78 -10.72 18.43 -10.23
CA LYS A 78 -11.35 19.76 -10.12
C LYS A 78 -10.32 20.88 -10.21
N LEU A 79 -9.15 20.70 -9.59
CA LEU A 79 -8.05 21.65 -9.69
C LEU A 79 -7.53 21.79 -11.13
N TYR A 80 -7.42 20.67 -11.87
CA TYR A 80 -7.08 20.72 -13.31
C TYR A 80 -8.11 21.45 -14.17
N GLN A 81 -9.36 21.49 -13.73
CA GLN A 81 -10.44 22.22 -14.40
C GLN A 81 -10.48 23.70 -14.01
N ASN A 82 -9.54 24.18 -13.18
CA ASN A 82 -9.59 25.49 -12.51
C ASN A 82 -10.91 25.70 -11.71
N ASP A 83 -11.51 24.62 -11.22
CA ASP A 83 -12.75 24.61 -10.44
C ASP A 83 -12.44 24.39 -8.96
N PHE A 84 -11.79 25.38 -8.34
CA PHE A 84 -11.44 25.28 -6.91
C PHE A 84 -12.69 25.23 -6.02
N GLU A 85 -13.77 25.95 -6.39
CA GLU A 85 -15.04 25.88 -5.66
C GLU A 85 -15.63 24.47 -5.66
N GLY A 86 -15.60 23.77 -6.79
CA GLY A 86 -15.98 22.35 -6.86
C GLY A 86 -15.04 21.44 -6.08
N ALA A 87 -13.75 21.77 -5.99
CA ALA A 87 -12.77 21.03 -5.20
C ALA A 87 -13.03 21.12 -3.69
N LYS A 88 -13.55 22.26 -3.19
CA LYS A 88 -13.84 22.47 -1.75
C LYS A 88 -14.72 21.38 -1.15
N LEU A 89 -15.70 20.87 -1.91
CA LEU A 89 -16.57 19.78 -1.45
C LEU A 89 -15.78 18.54 -1.03
N TYR A 90 -14.78 18.16 -1.83
CA TYR A 90 -13.95 16.99 -1.55
C TYR A 90 -12.92 17.28 -0.47
N LEU A 91 -12.32 18.47 -0.50
CA LEU A 91 -11.41 18.94 0.55
C LEU A 91 -12.08 18.93 1.93
N PHE A 92 -13.32 19.41 2.06
CA PHE A 92 -14.07 19.33 3.32
C PHE A 92 -14.26 17.89 3.80
N LYS A 93 -14.59 16.96 2.90
CA LYS A 93 -14.70 15.53 3.25
C LYS A 93 -13.36 14.95 3.70
N MET A 94 -12.24 15.45 3.21
CA MET A 94 -10.90 15.07 3.68
C MET A 94 -10.61 15.68 5.06
N ALA A 95 -10.93 16.95 5.28
CA ALA A 95 -10.77 17.61 6.59
C ALA A 95 -11.54 16.87 7.70
N GLN A 96 -12.80 16.49 7.44
CA GLN A 96 -13.64 15.69 8.35
C GLN A 96 -13.11 14.28 8.61
N ARG A 97 -12.08 13.86 7.89
CA ARG A 97 -11.40 12.57 8.05
C ARG A 97 -10.00 12.71 8.61
N GLY A 98 -9.64 13.88 9.12
CA GLY A 98 -8.35 14.11 9.77
C GLY A 98 -7.19 14.25 8.80
N VAL A 99 -7.43 14.59 7.53
CA VAL A 99 -6.34 14.92 6.61
C VAL A 99 -5.79 16.28 6.97
N LYS A 100 -4.52 16.32 7.41
CA LYS A 100 -3.86 17.56 7.83
C LYS A 100 -3.63 18.50 6.63
N PRO A 101 -3.74 19.83 6.80
CA PRO A 101 -3.45 20.80 5.74
C PRO A 101 -2.03 20.63 5.16
N GLU A 102 -1.04 20.39 6.02
CA GLU A 102 0.37 20.29 5.63
C GLU A 102 0.61 19.13 4.66
N THR A 103 -0.14 18.04 4.83
CA THR A 103 -0.12 16.88 3.95
C THR A 103 -0.58 17.22 2.52
N LEU A 104 -1.53 18.15 2.36
CA LEU A 104 -1.98 18.62 1.04
C LEU A 104 -0.99 19.63 0.45
N GLU A 105 -0.41 20.49 1.28
CA GLU A 105 0.55 21.52 0.86
C GLU A 105 1.86 20.94 0.30
N GLN A 106 2.25 19.73 0.74
CA GLN A 106 3.37 18.99 0.16
C GLN A 106 3.14 18.53 -1.28
N ARG A 107 1.92 18.66 -1.82
CA ARG A 107 1.59 18.23 -3.18
C ARG A 107 1.72 19.39 -4.15
N GLU A 108 2.58 19.22 -5.14
CA GLU A 108 2.84 20.22 -6.19
C GLU A 108 1.57 20.80 -6.84
N ILE A 109 0.48 20.05 -6.98
CA ILE A 109 -0.78 20.55 -7.57
C ILE A 109 -1.38 21.75 -6.81
N PHE A 110 -1.12 21.86 -5.50
CA PHE A 110 -1.53 22.99 -4.66
C PHE A 110 -0.57 24.18 -4.75
N GLU A 111 0.57 24.03 -5.42
CA GLU A 111 1.53 25.11 -5.67
C GLU A 111 1.35 25.76 -7.04
N VAL A 112 0.49 25.21 -7.90
CA VAL A 112 0.27 25.70 -9.26
C VAL A 112 -0.77 26.82 -9.33
N GLY A 113 -0.32 28.03 -9.64
CA GLY A 113 -1.16 29.13 -10.16
C GLY A 113 -2.39 29.45 -9.30
N TYR A 114 -3.58 29.31 -9.91
CA TYR A 114 -4.87 29.60 -9.27
C TYR A 114 -5.16 28.71 -8.05
N ASN A 115 -4.63 27.49 -8.00
CA ASN A 115 -4.85 26.58 -6.89
C ASN A 115 -4.19 27.08 -5.61
N THR A 116 -3.02 27.72 -5.71
CA THR A 116 -2.28 28.27 -4.58
C THR A 116 -3.07 29.37 -3.90
N GLU A 117 -3.68 30.26 -4.67
CA GLU A 117 -4.52 31.35 -4.13
C GLU A 117 -5.83 30.81 -3.55
N GLY A 118 -6.50 29.90 -4.29
CA GLY A 118 -7.71 29.23 -3.81
C GLY A 118 -7.48 28.51 -2.48
N TRP A 119 -6.38 27.76 -2.37
CA TRP A 119 -6.00 27.05 -1.15
C TRP A 119 -5.68 27.99 0.00
N LYS A 120 -4.85 29.03 -0.22
CA LYS A 120 -4.53 30.03 0.82
C LYS A 120 -5.77 30.67 1.41
N ASN A 121 -6.75 31.00 0.57
CA ASN A 121 -8.01 31.61 1.01
C ASN A 121 -8.92 30.61 1.73
N PHE A 122 -8.82 29.33 1.39
CA PHE A 122 -9.67 28.28 1.94
C PHE A 122 -9.10 27.59 3.19
N LYS A 123 -7.79 27.62 3.40
CA LYS A 123 -7.08 26.90 4.47
C LYS A 123 -7.69 27.14 5.85
N ALA A 124 -7.99 28.38 6.19
CA ALA A 124 -8.61 28.71 7.48
C ALA A 124 -9.98 28.05 7.66
N SER A 125 -10.79 27.95 6.60
CA SER A 125 -12.04 27.18 6.65
C SER A 125 -11.77 25.69 6.73
N TYR A 126 -10.82 25.16 5.96
CA TYR A 126 -10.43 23.75 6.02
C TYR A 126 -10.05 23.34 7.46
N GLU A 127 -9.24 24.14 8.14
CA GLU A 127 -8.81 23.92 9.53
C GLU A 127 -9.97 23.96 10.53
N GLN A 128 -11.04 24.73 10.26
CA GLN A 128 -12.25 24.72 11.10
C GLN A 128 -13.05 23.42 10.99
N PHE A 129 -13.02 22.76 9.83
CA PHE A 129 -13.67 21.47 9.60
C PHE A 129 -12.73 20.28 9.79
N PHE A 130 -11.47 20.53 10.16
CA PHE A 130 -10.53 19.48 10.50
C PHE A 130 -11.02 18.79 11.77
N GLU A 131 -11.51 17.57 11.60
CA GLU A 131 -11.83 16.70 12.71
C GLU A 131 -10.63 15.79 12.92
N PRO A 132 -9.85 15.96 14.01
CA PRO A 132 -8.84 14.98 14.34
C PRO A 132 -9.56 13.66 14.59
N LYS A 133 -9.48 12.76 13.60
CA LYS A 133 -9.91 11.39 13.81
C LYS A 133 -8.88 10.76 14.70
N GLU A 134 -9.12 10.85 16.00
CA GLU A 134 -8.53 9.91 16.91
C GLU A 134 -9.04 8.55 16.50
N LEU A 135 -8.09 7.71 16.12
CA LEU A 135 -8.33 6.30 16.02
C LEU A 135 -8.95 5.85 17.36
N ASN A 136 -10.01 5.04 17.33
CA ASN A 136 -10.66 4.67 18.58
C ASN A 136 -9.64 4.03 19.54
N ASP A 137 -9.85 4.17 20.85
CA ASP A 137 -8.87 3.74 21.86
C ASP A 137 -8.42 2.29 21.65
N PHE A 138 -9.33 1.43 21.19
CA PHE A 138 -9.05 0.05 20.80
C PHE A 138 -7.97 -0.05 19.73
N LEU A 139 -8.15 0.57 18.56
CA LEU A 139 -7.19 0.49 17.47
C LEU A 139 -5.90 1.24 17.81
N LYS A 140 -5.98 2.35 18.56
CA LYS A 140 -4.80 3.09 19.02
C LYS A 140 -3.94 2.22 19.93
N TYR A 141 -4.57 1.54 20.88
CA TYR A 141 -3.89 0.59 21.76
C TYR A 141 -3.24 -0.55 20.97
N HIS A 142 -3.99 -1.20 20.09
CA HIS A 142 -3.48 -2.34 19.33
C HIS A 142 -2.40 -1.96 18.32
N PHE A 143 -2.51 -0.83 17.60
CA PHE A 143 -1.41 -0.35 16.74
C PHE A 143 -0.17 0.05 17.54
N SER A 144 -0.32 0.60 18.74
CA SER A 144 0.83 0.89 19.60
C SER A 144 1.54 -0.39 20.03
N ASN A 145 0.80 -1.45 20.38
CA ASN A 145 1.38 -2.75 20.72
C ASN A 145 2.07 -3.38 19.51
N LEU A 146 1.41 -3.35 18.36
CA LEU A 146 1.95 -3.79 17.08
C LEU A 146 3.27 -3.07 16.77
N GLU A 147 3.32 -1.74 16.92
CA GLU A 147 4.52 -0.92 16.77
C GLU A 147 5.63 -1.31 17.77
N ILE A 148 5.29 -1.61 19.02
CA ILE A 148 6.24 -2.14 19.99
C ILE A 148 6.80 -3.48 19.52
N LEU A 149 5.95 -4.42 19.08
CA LEU A 149 6.37 -5.72 18.57
C LEU A 149 7.23 -5.57 17.30
N ARG A 150 6.96 -4.56 16.48
CA ARG A 150 7.78 -4.20 15.31
C ARG A 150 9.18 -3.80 15.74
N ASN A 151 9.27 -2.90 16.71
CA ASN A 151 10.53 -2.41 17.22
C ASN A 151 11.29 -3.53 17.92
N MET A 152 10.60 -4.40 18.66
CA MET A 152 11.18 -5.63 19.21
C MET A 152 11.73 -6.50 18.10
N ILE A 153 10.97 -6.81 17.05
CA ILE A 153 11.46 -7.60 15.90
C ILE A 153 12.70 -6.98 15.25
N PHE A 154 12.67 -5.67 15.03
CA PHE A 154 13.80 -4.93 14.46
C PHE A 154 15.01 -5.01 15.39
N GLU A 155 14.79 -4.87 16.70
CA GLU A 155 15.79 -5.03 17.74
C GLU A 155 16.28 -6.47 17.85
N PHE A 156 15.45 -7.52 17.77
CA PHE A 156 15.89 -8.92 17.66
C PHE A 156 16.77 -9.12 16.42
N GLY A 157 16.42 -8.48 15.30
CA GLY A 157 17.23 -8.42 14.09
C GLY A 157 18.46 -7.50 14.18
N ALA A 158 18.59 -6.66 15.21
CA ALA A 158 19.67 -5.70 15.44
C ALA A 158 20.55 -6.01 16.67
N GLU A 159 20.05 -6.85 17.57
CA GLU A 159 20.76 -7.58 18.61
C GLU A 159 21.28 -8.91 18.06
N SER A 160 20.94 -9.25 16.80
CA SER A 160 21.65 -10.27 16.06
C SER A 160 23.13 -9.91 16.02
N PHE A 161 23.91 -10.70 16.73
CA PHE A 161 25.34 -10.57 16.78
C PHE A 161 25.94 -10.82 15.40
N VAL A 162 26.79 -9.91 14.93
CA VAL A 162 27.54 -10.11 13.70
C VAL A 162 28.87 -10.76 14.04
N ASN A 163 29.08 -11.99 13.54
CA ASN A 163 30.34 -12.69 13.66
C ASN A 163 31.45 -11.86 13.00
N LEU A 164 32.48 -11.51 13.76
CA LEU A 164 33.65 -10.84 13.21
C LEU A 164 34.56 -11.87 12.54
N PRO A 165 34.98 -11.66 11.28
CA PRO A 165 35.98 -12.51 10.65
C PRO A 165 37.34 -12.25 11.31
N ASN A 166 37.65 -13.00 12.36
CA ASN A 166 38.88 -12.88 13.14
C ASN A 166 39.88 -14.02 12.88
N GLY A 167 39.71 -14.76 11.77
CA GLY A 167 40.60 -15.85 11.36
C GLY A 167 40.50 -17.13 12.20
N ALA A 168 39.72 -17.13 13.28
CA ALA A 168 39.38 -18.31 14.06
C ALA A 168 38.10 -18.98 13.51
N ASN A 169 38.05 -20.31 13.50
CA ASN A 169 36.85 -21.08 13.20
C ASN A 169 36.57 -22.08 14.35
N PRO A 170 35.50 -21.88 15.15
CA PRO A 170 34.48 -20.83 15.03
C PRO A 170 34.96 -19.44 15.48
N PRO A 171 34.28 -18.35 15.03
CA PRO A 171 34.57 -16.99 15.49
C PRO A 171 34.35 -16.88 17.01
N THR A 172 35.27 -16.18 17.69
CA THR A 172 35.29 -16.10 19.17
C THR A 172 34.56 -14.88 19.75
N HIS A 173 34.19 -13.90 18.91
CA HIS A 173 33.61 -12.63 19.34
C HIS A 173 32.55 -12.18 18.34
N ALA A 174 31.57 -11.43 18.86
CA ALA A 174 30.58 -10.78 18.04
C ALA A 174 30.23 -9.39 18.56
N ILE A 175 29.59 -8.59 17.71
CA ILE A 175 29.15 -7.23 18.03
C ILE A 175 27.65 -7.11 17.77
N LYS A 176 26.94 -6.31 18.56
CA LYS A 176 25.54 -6.00 18.28
C LYS A 176 25.46 -5.28 16.92
N ARG A 177 24.47 -5.60 16.10
CA ARG A 177 24.33 -5.04 14.74
C ARG A 177 24.19 -3.52 14.76
N LYS A 178 23.58 -2.95 15.80
CA LYS A 178 23.52 -1.48 16.01
C LYS A 178 24.91 -0.83 16.08
N ASP A 179 25.92 -1.57 16.56
CA ASP A 179 27.30 -1.13 16.69
C ASP A 179 28.15 -1.48 15.47
N PHE A 180 27.60 -2.20 14.49
CA PHE A 180 28.30 -2.66 13.29
C PHE A 180 28.87 -1.50 12.46
N ASN A 181 28.05 -0.47 12.21
CA ASN A 181 28.49 0.70 11.43
C ASN A 181 29.55 1.50 12.18
N ALA A 182 29.45 1.59 13.51
CA ALA A 182 30.47 2.23 14.33
C ALA A 182 31.79 1.43 14.33
N TYR A 183 31.72 0.10 14.33
CA TYR A 183 32.91 -0.77 14.29
C TYR A 183 33.69 -0.65 12.96
N TYR A 184 32.98 -0.57 11.83
CA TYR A 184 33.57 -0.51 10.49
C TYR A 184 33.80 0.92 9.95
N SER A 185 33.43 1.96 10.70
CA SER A 185 33.72 3.34 10.30
C SER A 185 35.24 3.60 10.24
N ASN A 186 35.65 4.36 9.22
CA ASN A 186 37.03 4.80 9.02
C ASN A 186 37.51 5.77 10.12
N GLU A 187 36.58 6.35 10.89
CA GLU A 187 36.85 7.30 11.96
C GLU A 187 37.05 6.63 13.33
N THR A 188 36.80 5.32 13.44
CA THR A 188 36.84 4.59 14.72
C THR A 188 38.24 4.04 15.00
N THR A 189 38.88 4.52 16.08
CA THR A 189 40.24 4.09 16.46
C THR A 189 40.30 2.62 16.90
N PRO A 190 41.47 1.97 16.86
CA PRO A 190 41.65 0.62 17.39
C PRO A 190 41.18 0.47 18.85
N GLU A 191 41.43 1.46 19.73
CA GLU A 191 40.93 1.41 21.10
C GLU A 191 39.40 1.52 21.19
N GLN A 192 38.77 2.30 20.30
CA GLN A 192 37.31 2.39 20.21
C GLN A 192 36.70 1.09 19.68
N ARG A 193 37.33 0.45 18.68
CA ARG A 193 36.92 -0.88 18.18
C ARG A 193 37.05 -1.96 19.25
N ALA A 194 38.11 -1.92 20.04
CA ALA A 194 38.31 -2.83 21.18
C ALA A 194 37.27 -2.63 22.29
N LYS A 195 36.72 -1.41 22.47
CA LYS A 195 35.60 -1.13 23.39
C LYS A 195 34.24 -1.58 22.85
N ILE A 196 34.08 -1.67 21.53
CA ILE A 196 32.88 -2.16 20.84
C ILE A 196 32.83 -3.71 20.79
N LEU A 197 33.99 -4.36 20.78
CA LEU A 197 34.19 -5.81 21.00
C LEU A 197 33.79 -6.19 22.43
N LYS A 198 32.48 -6.27 22.68
CA LYS A 198 31.96 -6.33 24.06
C LYS A 198 31.47 -7.72 24.49
N TYR A 199 31.35 -8.66 23.55
CA TYR A 199 30.69 -9.95 23.83
C TYR A 199 31.49 -11.13 23.26
N THR A 200 31.86 -12.04 24.16
CA THR A 200 32.25 -13.41 23.82
C THR A 200 31.02 -14.18 23.33
N MET A 201 31.21 -15.21 22.50
CA MET A 201 30.08 -16.02 22.02
C MET A 201 29.27 -16.68 23.16
N GLU A 202 29.88 -16.89 24.32
CA GLU A 202 29.20 -17.41 25.52
C GLU A 202 28.29 -16.37 26.16
N GLU A 203 28.72 -15.10 26.24
CA GLU A 203 27.88 -13.97 26.69
C GLU A 203 26.74 -13.67 25.71
N VAL A 204 27.00 -13.82 24.40
CA VAL A 204 25.97 -13.77 23.36
C VAL A 204 24.90 -14.83 23.60
N GLU A 205 25.30 -16.07 23.86
CA GLU A 205 24.36 -17.17 24.12
C GLU A 205 23.56 -16.97 25.41
N VAL A 206 24.15 -16.37 26.44
CA VAL A 206 23.45 -16.05 27.70
C VAL A 206 22.46 -14.91 27.51
N GLU A 207 22.87 -13.78 26.91
CA GLU A 207 22.01 -12.61 26.70
C GLU A 207 20.84 -12.94 25.75
N THR A 208 21.08 -13.77 24.72
CA THR A 208 20.04 -14.26 23.80
C THR A 208 19.09 -15.25 24.48
N LYS A 209 19.56 -16.05 25.45
CA LYS A 209 18.71 -16.94 26.27
C LYS A 209 17.91 -16.18 27.33
N GLU A 210 18.41 -15.03 27.79
CA GLU A 210 17.77 -14.20 28.81
C GLU A 210 16.79 -13.16 28.24
N SER A 211 16.84 -12.85 26.93
CA SER A 211 15.76 -12.12 26.25
C SER A 211 14.54 -13.05 26.12
N GLN A 212 13.61 -12.95 27.06
CA GLN A 212 12.58 -13.96 27.33
C GLN A 212 11.50 -14.18 26.25
N ALA A 213 11.49 -13.41 25.15
CA ALA A 213 10.55 -13.63 24.05
C ALA A 213 11.29 -14.22 22.84
N THR A 214 10.95 -15.44 22.46
CA THR A 214 11.37 -16.05 21.21
C THR A 214 10.75 -15.30 20.03
N LYS A 215 11.40 -15.37 18.85
CA LYS A 215 10.84 -14.85 17.59
C LYS A 215 9.39 -15.34 17.42
N ASP A 216 9.16 -16.64 17.61
CA ASP A 216 7.85 -17.26 17.44
C ASP A 216 6.80 -16.68 18.40
N GLU A 217 7.16 -16.35 19.65
CA GLU A 217 6.23 -15.70 20.59
C GLU A 217 5.83 -14.30 20.12
N ILE A 218 6.77 -13.50 19.63
CA ILE A 218 6.50 -12.14 19.13
C ILE A 218 5.63 -12.17 17.87
N TYR A 219 5.90 -13.11 16.97
CA TYR A 219 5.09 -13.30 15.78
C TYR A 219 3.69 -13.82 16.11
N ASN A 220 3.56 -14.74 17.05
CA ASN A 220 2.26 -15.21 17.52
C ASN A 220 1.47 -14.07 18.15
N GLU A 221 2.09 -13.24 18.99
CA GLU A 221 1.42 -12.08 19.59
C GLU A 221 0.99 -11.05 18.53
N ALA A 222 1.86 -10.72 17.57
CA ALA A 222 1.53 -9.83 16.46
C ALA A 222 0.38 -10.38 15.61
N LYS A 223 0.40 -11.70 15.34
CA LYS A 223 -0.66 -12.41 14.62
C LYS A 223 -2.00 -12.35 15.37
N GLU A 224 -2.03 -12.63 16.67
CA GLU A 224 -3.26 -12.57 17.47
C GLU A 224 -3.84 -11.14 17.51
N ILE A 225 -2.99 -10.13 17.70
CA ILE A 225 -3.43 -8.72 17.65
C ILE A 225 -3.96 -8.38 16.25
N LEU A 226 -3.30 -8.85 15.19
CA LEU A 226 -3.76 -8.62 13.83
C LEU A 226 -5.14 -9.25 13.58
N LEU A 227 -5.33 -10.52 13.94
CA LEU A 227 -6.63 -11.19 13.80
C LEU A 227 -7.74 -10.45 14.56
N LEU A 228 -7.43 -9.95 15.76
CA LEU A 228 -8.33 -9.13 16.56
C LEU A 228 -8.66 -7.78 15.89
N ILE A 229 -7.70 -7.15 15.22
CA ILE A 229 -7.94 -5.92 14.44
C ILE A 229 -8.82 -6.21 13.22
N MET A 230 -8.65 -7.36 12.55
CA MET A 230 -9.45 -7.76 11.38
C MET A 230 -10.94 -7.94 11.71
N ASP A 231 -11.29 -8.19 12.97
CA ASP A 231 -12.67 -8.21 13.47
C ASP A 231 -13.33 -6.83 13.51
N ASN A 232 -12.55 -5.76 13.37
CA ASN A 232 -13.05 -4.40 13.34
C ASN A 232 -13.05 -3.86 11.89
N PRO A 233 -14.22 -3.76 11.23
CA PRO A 233 -14.30 -3.26 9.85
C PRO A 233 -13.76 -1.84 9.67
N MET A 234 -13.76 -1.01 10.74
CA MET A 234 -13.19 0.33 10.69
C MET A 234 -11.67 0.34 10.64
N ALA A 235 -11.01 -0.73 11.08
CA ALA A 235 -9.57 -0.89 10.98
C ALA A 235 -9.11 -1.08 9.52
N LEU A 236 -9.96 -1.73 8.72
CA LEU A 236 -9.70 -1.99 7.30
C LEU A 236 -10.13 -0.85 6.39
N ASN A 237 -10.63 0.26 6.97
CA ASN A 237 -11.02 1.43 6.21
C ASN A 237 -9.80 2.24 5.79
N GLU A 238 -9.47 2.24 4.49
CA GLU A 238 -8.34 2.97 3.92
C GLU A 238 -8.32 4.47 4.25
N GLY A 239 -9.47 5.07 4.61
CA GLY A 239 -9.50 6.47 4.99
C GLY A 239 -9.69 6.73 6.48
N ASN A 240 -9.26 5.81 7.33
CA ASN A 240 -8.97 6.04 8.75
C ASN A 240 -7.45 5.98 9.06
N SER A 241 -6.59 5.52 8.14
CA SER A 241 -5.14 5.58 8.31
C SER A 241 -4.64 7.01 8.18
N GLN A 242 -3.75 7.43 9.06
CA GLN A 242 -3.21 8.79 9.05
C GLN A 242 -2.39 8.99 7.78
N LEU A 243 -2.78 9.97 6.97
CA LEU A 243 -2.14 10.31 5.70
C LEU A 243 -0.76 10.98 5.85
N GLU A 244 0.02 10.66 6.88
CA GLU A 244 1.31 11.33 7.08
C GLU A 244 2.30 11.05 5.96
N THR A 245 2.14 9.95 5.21
CA THR A 245 3.01 9.62 4.08
C THR A 245 2.21 9.27 2.83
N PHE A 246 1.84 10.32 2.12
CA PHE A 246 1.25 10.27 0.79
C PHE A 246 2.25 9.82 -0.31
N HIS A 247 3.47 9.40 0.08
CA HIS A 247 4.60 9.09 -0.80
C HIS A 247 4.88 7.60 -0.97
N THR A 248 4.21 6.72 -0.25
CA THR A 248 4.44 5.28 -0.33
C THR A 248 3.12 4.54 -0.20
N HIS A 249 3.09 3.28 -0.66
CA HIS A 249 1.98 2.33 -0.58
C HIS A 249 1.58 1.94 0.87
N ASP A 250 1.79 2.84 1.84
CA ASP A 250 1.85 2.59 3.26
C ASP A 250 0.62 3.17 3.96
N HIS A 251 -0.43 2.37 4.09
CA HIS A 251 -1.53 2.62 5.02
C HIS A 251 -1.15 2.08 6.40
N ASP A 252 -1.25 2.78 7.53
CA ASP A 252 -0.73 2.31 8.84
C ASP A 252 -0.92 0.81 9.17
N LEU A 253 -2.10 0.20 8.95
CA LEU A 253 -2.32 -1.26 9.12
C LEU A 253 -1.66 -2.13 8.02
N PHE A 254 -1.64 -1.67 6.77
CA PHE A 254 -1.11 -2.42 5.63
C PHE A 254 0.39 -2.18 5.38
N SER A 255 0.86 -0.99 5.78
CA SER A 255 2.20 -0.62 6.18
C SER A 255 2.64 -1.60 7.26
N PHE A 256 1.89 -1.74 8.36
CA PHE A 256 2.22 -2.72 9.38
C PHE A 256 2.38 -4.16 8.84
N LEU A 257 1.43 -4.62 8.02
CA LEU A 257 1.50 -5.92 7.34
C LEU A 257 2.68 -6.04 6.35
N SER A 258 3.04 -4.95 5.66
CA SER A 258 4.17 -4.92 4.73
C SER A 258 5.52 -4.80 5.45
N PHE A 259 5.55 -4.22 6.65
CA PHE A 259 6.75 -3.97 7.47
C PHE A 259 7.18 -5.14 8.35
N PHE A 260 6.30 -6.11 8.63
CA PHE A 260 6.69 -7.37 9.30
C PHE A 260 7.41 -8.36 8.37
N LYS A 261 8.01 -7.88 7.29
CA LYS A 261 8.90 -8.66 6.44
C LYS A 261 10.28 -8.68 7.06
N PHE A 262 10.71 -9.81 7.61
CA PHE A 262 12.10 -9.96 8.03
C PHE A 262 13.02 -9.96 6.80
N ASN A 263 14.02 -9.08 6.81
CA ASN A 263 15.15 -9.16 5.90
C ASN A 263 16.07 -10.30 6.37
N ARG A 264 15.71 -11.54 6.05
CA ARG A 264 16.51 -12.71 6.38
C ARG A 264 17.70 -12.78 5.43
N ASP A 265 18.85 -12.31 5.94
CA ASP A 265 20.22 -12.53 5.42
C ASP A 265 20.44 -12.19 3.93
N ARG A 266 21.53 -11.48 3.62
CA ARG A 266 21.88 -11.02 2.26
C ARG A 266 22.11 -12.16 1.23
N ARG A 267 21.89 -13.42 1.61
CA ARG A 267 22.20 -14.61 0.82
C ARG A 267 21.01 -15.35 0.21
N GLY A 268 19.75 -14.95 0.45
CA GLY A 268 18.66 -15.42 -0.42
C GLY A 268 17.25 -15.53 0.17
N ARG A 269 16.39 -14.61 -0.28
CA ARG A 269 15.12 -14.88 -1.01
C ARG A 269 13.88 -15.43 -0.29
N ARG A 270 13.63 -15.17 1.00
CA ARG A 270 12.23 -15.12 1.48
C ARG A 270 12.04 -14.04 2.54
N ASP A 271 11.17 -13.10 2.22
CA ASP A 271 10.66 -12.09 3.16
C ASP A 271 9.56 -12.75 4.00
N GLU A 272 9.90 -13.28 5.18
CA GLU A 272 8.93 -13.91 6.07
C GLU A 272 8.03 -12.84 6.72
N GLY A 273 6.81 -12.66 6.21
CA GLY A 273 5.76 -11.79 6.76
C GLY A 273 4.95 -12.42 7.89
N VAL A 274 4.23 -11.64 8.71
CA VAL A 274 3.33 -12.17 9.78
C VAL A 274 2.30 -13.16 9.23
N THR A 275 1.81 -12.95 8.01
CA THR A 275 0.87 -13.86 7.36
C THR A 275 1.47 -15.24 7.08
N GLU A 276 2.80 -15.37 6.99
CA GLU A 276 3.46 -16.67 6.81
C GLU A 276 3.46 -17.54 8.08
N PHE A 277 3.18 -16.92 9.25
CA PHE A 277 2.99 -17.62 10.52
C PHE A 277 1.52 -18.01 10.75
N MET A 278 0.62 -17.64 9.86
CA MET A 278 -0.77 -18.07 9.91
C MET A 278 -0.91 -19.49 9.39
N ASN A 279 -1.67 -20.31 10.10
CA ASN A 279 -2.12 -21.59 9.57
C ASN A 279 -3.20 -21.38 8.47
N GLU A 280 -3.56 -22.45 7.75
CA GLU A 280 -4.51 -22.35 6.63
C GLU A 280 -5.88 -21.77 7.03
N SER A 281 -6.36 -22.04 8.25
CA SER A 281 -7.63 -21.50 8.73
C SER A 281 -7.56 -20.02 9.06
N GLU A 282 -6.46 -19.58 9.68
CA GLU A 282 -6.20 -18.17 10.01
C GLU A 282 -6.01 -17.34 8.74
N GLN A 283 -5.25 -17.86 7.77
CA GLN A 283 -5.07 -17.20 6.47
C GLN A 283 -6.39 -17.10 5.70
N ARG A 284 -7.22 -18.16 5.71
CA ARG A 284 -8.56 -18.12 5.08
C ARG A 284 -9.44 -17.06 5.74
N TYR A 285 -9.46 -17.02 7.06
CA TYR A 285 -10.20 -16.03 7.81
C TYR A 285 -9.73 -14.61 7.49
N PHE A 286 -8.42 -14.39 7.42
CA PHE A 286 -7.82 -13.12 7.04
C PHE A 286 -8.26 -12.69 5.63
N ASP A 287 -8.16 -13.59 4.64
CA ASP A 287 -8.58 -13.34 3.27
C ASP A 287 -10.11 -13.07 3.16
N GLU A 288 -10.93 -13.72 3.97
CA GLU A 288 -12.37 -13.47 4.05
C GLU A 288 -12.66 -12.06 4.58
N LYS A 289 -11.95 -11.61 5.61
CA LYS A 289 -12.08 -10.25 6.16
C LYS A 289 -11.62 -9.17 5.17
N LEU A 290 -10.56 -9.41 4.42
CA LEU A 290 -10.15 -8.51 3.34
C LEU A 290 -11.23 -8.40 2.25
N GLN A 291 -11.81 -9.53 1.83
CA GLN A 291 -12.91 -9.52 0.85
C GLN A 291 -14.16 -8.83 1.39
N GLU A 292 -14.50 -9.04 2.66
CA GLU A 292 -15.61 -8.36 3.31
C GLU A 292 -15.39 -6.83 3.33
N ALA A 293 -14.19 -6.37 3.67
CA ALA A 293 -13.86 -4.94 3.64
C ALA A 293 -13.98 -4.34 2.24
N VAL A 294 -13.59 -5.08 1.19
CA VAL A 294 -13.81 -4.65 -0.20
C VAL A 294 -15.30 -4.66 -0.56
N TYR A 295 -16.04 -5.70 -0.19
CA TYR A 295 -17.48 -5.79 -0.40
C TYR A 295 -18.23 -4.58 0.21
N GLN A 296 -17.76 -4.11 1.36
CA GLN A 296 -18.31 -2.96 2.09
C GLN A 296 -17.77 -1.60 1.65
N GLY A 297 -16.77 -1.57 0.75
CA GLY A 297 -16.16 -0.33 0.26
C GLY A 297 -15.22 0.34 1.27
N PHE A 298 -14.73 -0.39 2.27
CA PHE A 298 -13.73 0.09 3.23
C PHE A 298 -12.30 -0.04 2.69
N LEU A 299 -12.07 -1.05 1.86
CA LEU A 299 -10.76 -1.38 1.31
C LEU A 299 -10.82 -1.45 -0.21
N SER A 300 -9.81 -0.95 -0.92
CA SER A 300 -9.73 -1.12 -2.36
C SER A 300 -9.35 -2.56 -2.73
N PRO A 301 -9.85 -3.09 -3.86
CA PRO A 301 -9.50 -4.42 -4.34
C PRO A 301 -7.98 -4.66 -4.43
N GLN A 302 -7.23 -3.65 -4.86
CA GLN A 302 -5.78 -3.72 -5.06
C GLN A 302 -4.99 -3.78 -3.74
N VAL A 303 -5.47 -3.12 -2.69
CA VAL A 303 -4.84 -3.19 -1.36
C VAL A 303 -5.23 -4.48 -0.65
N ALA A 304 -6.47 -4.94 -0.80
CA ALA A 304 -6.87 -6.24 -0.27
C ALA A 304 -6.02 -7.38 -0.86
N ILE A 305 -5.90 -7.44 -2.19
CA ILE A 305 -5.18 -8.51 -2.85
C ILE A 305 -3.68 -8.50 -2.55
N SER A 306 -3.06 -7.32 -2.32
CA SER A 306 -1.64 -7.23 -1.99
C SER A 306 -1.29 -7.87 -0.65
N GLN A 307 -2.29 -8.04 0.21
CA GLN A 307 -2.15 -8.55 1.58
C GLN A 307 -2.68 -9.97 1.73
N SER A 308 -3.48 -10.44 0.77
CA SER A 308 -4.05 -11.78 0.79
C SER A 308 -3.05 -12.86 0.37
N SER A 309 -3.42 -14.12 0.61
CA SER A 309 -2.65 -15.27 0.13
C SER A 309 -2.60 -15.39 -1.41
N GLU A 310 -3.51 -14.74 -2.13
CA GLU A 310 -3.65 -14.80 -3.60
C GLU A 310 -2.85 -13.71 -4.33
N ARG A 311 -1.91 -13.04 -3.64
CA ARG A 311 -1.17 -11.90 -4.19
C ARG A 311 -0.27 -12.24 -5.39
N GLU A 312 0.25 -13.47 -5.48
CA GLU A 312 1.32 -13.84 -6.43
C GLU A 312 1.00 -13.44 -7.89
N ILE A 313 -0.19 -13.78 -8.38
CA ILE A 313 -0.57 -13.51 -9.78
C ILE A 313 -0.70 -12.01 -10.05
N PRO A 314 -1.45 -11.22 -9.26
CA PRO A 314 -1.45 -9.77 -9.35
C PRO A 314 -0.06 -9.12 -9.25
N GLU A 315 0.85 -9.65 -8.43
CA GLU A 315 2.22 -9.13 -8.30
C GLU A 315 3.08 -9.34 -9.55
N LYS A 316 2.77 -10.36 -10.35
CA LYS A 316 3.41 -10.55 -11.67
C LYS A 316 2.98 -9.51 -12.69
N ILE A 317 1.85 -8.83 -12.48
CA ILE A 317 1.35 -7.77 -13.37
C ILE A 317 2.13 -6.49 -13.08
N LYS A 318 3.25 -6.35 -13.79
CA LYS A 318 4.13 -5.20 -13.68
C LYS A 318 4.41 -4.62 -15.07
N VAL A 319 4.52 -3.30 -15.09
CA VAL A 319 5.11 -2.56 -16.20
C VAL A 319 6.41 -1.98 -15.70
N THR A 320 7.49 -2.31 -16.40
CA THR A 320 8.81 -1.74 -16.14
C THR A 320 9.11 -0.74 -17.23
N SER A 321 9.39 0.50 -16.84
CA SER A 321 10.04 1.47 -17.70
C SER A 321 11.53 1.40 -17.49
N PHE A 322 12.31 1.33 -18.56
CA PHE A 322 13.76 1.29 -18.44
C PHE A 322 14.47 2.08 -19.53
N THR A 323 15.63 2.61 -19.17
CA THR A 323 16.65 3.10 -20.10
C THR A 323 17.74 2.05 -20.24
N LEU A 324 18.41 2.02 -21.38
CA LEU A 324 19.41 1.01 -21.70
C LEU A 324 20.70 1.66 -22.18
N THR A 325 21.81 1.32 -21.55
CA THR A 325 23.17 1.70 -21.96
C THR A 325 23.95 0.45 -22.35
N ILE A 326 24.73 0.51 -23.44
CA ILE A 326 25.57 -0.60 -23.90
C ILE A 326 27.03 -0.22 -23.72
N GLU A 327 27.82 -1.03 -23.02
CA GLU A 327 29.22 -0.70 -22.66
C GLU A 327 30.11 -0.41 -23.88
N ASN A 328 29.91 -1.11 -24.99
CA ASN A 328 30.60 -0.91 -26.27
C ASN A 328 29.62 -0.66 -27.41
N SER A 329 28.81 0.40 -27.31
CA SER A 329 27.79 0.74 -28.32
C SER A 329 28.35 0.95 -29.74
N SER A 330 29.64 1.30 -29.88
CA SER A 330 30.30 1.51 -31.18
C SER A 330 30.37 0.26 -32.07
N GLU A 331 30.25 -0.94 -31.47
CA GLU A 331 30.21 -2.21 -32.20
C GLU A 331 28.78 -2.64 -32.57
N CYS A 332 27.77 -1.88 -32.12
CA CYS A 332 26.38 -2.15 -32.42
C CYS A 332 25.94 -1.53 -33.75
N GLY A 333 24.89 -2.08 -34.36
CA GLY A 333 24.27 -1.50 -35.54
C GLY A 333 23.60 -0.15 -35.24
N LYS A 334 23.30 0.62 -36.29
CA LYS A 334 22.68 1.96 -36.19
C LYS A 334 21.35 1.98 -35.44
N GLU A 335 20.68 0.83 -35.32
CA GLU A 335 19.47 0.68 -34.52
C GLU A 335 19.70 0.89 -33.01
N PHE A 336 20.95 0.93 -32.56
CA PHE A 336 21.34 1.25 -31.18
C PHE A 336 21.90 2.67 -31.01
N ASP A 337 21.93 3.46 -32.08
CA ASP A 337 22.29 4.87 -31.99
C ASP A 337 21.29 5.58 -31.04
N ASP A 338 21.80 6.40 -30.13
CA ASP A 338 21.03 7.15 -29.13
C ASP A 338 20.14 6.32 -28.18
N ILE A 339 20.37 5.01 -28.07
CA ILE A 339 19.51 4.13 -27.25
C ILE A 339 19.42 4.55 -25.77
N GLU A 340 20.47 5.19 -25.25
CA GLU A 340 20.52 5.73 -23.89
C GLU A 340 19.50 6.85 -23.63
N ASN A 341 19.06 7.53 -24.68
CA ASN A 341 18.05 8.59 -24.61
C ASN A 341 16.62 8.07 -24.85
N ILE A 342 16.47 6.76 -25.13
CA ILE A 342 15.17 6.14 -25.38
C ILE A 342 14.68 5.47 -24.10
N ARG A 343 13.43 5.77 -23.73
CA ARG A 343 12.72 5.08 -22.66
C ARG A 343 11.87 3.95 -23.24
N PHE A 344 12.05 2.75 -22.70
CA PHE A 344 11.33 1.55 -23.11
C PHE A 344 10.36 1.11 -22.03
N LEU A 345 9.18 0.60 -22.42
CA LEU A 345 8.24 -0.08 -21.55
C LEU A 345 8.22 -1.56 -21.85
N LYS A 346 8.28 -2.39 -20.81
CA LYS A 346 8.04 -3.82 -20.91
C LYS A 346 6.93 -4.23 -19.97
N LYS A 347 5.96 -4.96 -20.51
CA LYS A 347 4.85 -5.53 -19.76
C LYS A 347 5.13 -7.00 -19.51
N ASN A 348 4.95 -7.45 -18.28
CA ASN A 348 4.97 -8.88 -18.01
C ASN A 348 3.73 -9.54 -18.64
N VAL A 349 3.96 -10.59 -19.44
CA VAL A 349 2.89 -11.34 -20.08
C VAL A 349 2.55 -12.54 -19.20
N LEU A 350 1.34 -12.54 -18.65
CA LEU A 350 0.81 -13.70 -17.94
C LEU A 350 0.56 -14.85 -18.92
N THR A 351 0.91 -16.06 -18.51
CA THR A 351 0.57 -17.29 -19.24
C THR A 351 -0.94 -17.50 -19.30
N SER A 352 -1.40 -18.40 -20.18
CA SER A 352 -2.85 -18.68 -20.32
C SER A 352 -3.50 -19.16 -19.02
N ASP A 353 -2.77 -19.89 -18.17
CA ASP A 353 -3.30 -20.37 -16.90
C ASP A 353 -3.30 -19.29 -15.82
N GLU A 354 -2.25 -18.46 -15.76
CA GLU A 354 -2.21 -17.28 -14.89
C GLU A 354 -3.30 -16.25 -15.24
N GLN A 355 -3.66 -16.12 -16.52
CA GLN A 355 -4.80 -15.27 -16.93
C GLN A 355 -6.14 -15.82 -16.44
N LYS A 356 -6.34 -17.14 -16.45
CA LYS A 356 -7.55 -17.79 -15.90
C LYS A 356 -7.60 -17.59 -14.39
N GLU A 357 -6.47 -17.71 -13.72
CA GLU A 357 -6.36 -17.49 -12.27
C GLU A 357 -6.63 -16.03 -11.91
N TYR A 358 -6.02 -15.08 -12.62
CA TYR A 358 -6.31 -13.66 -12.45
C TYR A 358 -7.80 -13.35 -12.62
N LYS A 359 -8.47 -13.98 -13.59
CA LYS A 359 -9.92 -13.80 -13.77
C LYS A 359 -10.71 -14.24 -12.54
N LYS A 360 -10.34 -15.34 -11.88
CA LYS A 360 -10.98 -15.78 -10.63
C LYS A 360 -10.77 -14.78 -9.51
N ILE A 361 -9.53 -14.32 -9.32
CA ILE A 361 -9.17 -13.31 -8.31
C ILE A 361 -9.93 -12.00 -8.57
N LYS A 362 -10.00 -11.59 -9.85
CA LYS A 362 -10.74 -10.42 -10.29
C LYS A 362 -12.20 -10.49 -9.91
N ASP A 363 -12.87 -11.60 -10.20
CA ASP A 363 -14.29 -11.76 -9.88
C ASP A 363 -14.52 -11.84 -8.36
N LYS A 364 -13.56 -12.39 -7.61
CA LYS A 364 -13.58 -12.51 -6.15
C LYS A 364 -13.43 -11.15 -5.44
N TYR A 365 -12.43 -10.36 -5.82
CA TYR A 365 -12.11 -9.07 -5.19
C TYR A 365 -12.69 -7.85 -5.90
N GLY A 366 -13.25 -7.98 -7.10
CA GLY A 366 -13.69 -6.84 -7.90
C GLY A 366 -12.53 -6.04 -8.52
N LEU A 367 -11.46 -6.72 -8.93
CA LEU A 367 -10.34 -6.06 -9.62
C LEU A 367 -10.77 -5.58 -11.03
N GLU A 368 -9.98 -4.68 -11.59
CA GLU A 368 -10.11 -4.25 -12.98
C GLU A 368 -9.70 -5.32 -13.98
N SER A 369 -9.86 -5.04 -15.28
CA SER A 369 -9.32 -5.94 -16.31
C SER A 369 -7.78 -5.82 -16.39
N LEU A 370 -7.12 -6.85 -16.93
CA LEU A 370 -5.67 -6.80 -17.18
C LEU A 370 -5.29 -5.61 -18.08
N ASP A 371 -6.11 -5.33 -19.10
CA ASP A 371 -5.88 -4.22 -20.02
C ASP A 371 -5.99 -2.85 -19.31
N ASP A 372 -7.03 -2.66 -18.50
CA ASP A 372 -7.19 -1.44 -17.69
C ASP A 372 -6.04 -1.28 -16.71
N ARG A 373 -5.61 -2.39 -16.08
CA ARG A 373 -4.46 -2.41 -15.19
C ARG A 373 -3.21 -1.94 -15.91
N PHE A 374 -2.89 -2.50 -17.06
CA PHE A 374 -1.71 -2.09 -17.83
C PHE A 374 -1.77 -0.63 -18.28
N LYS A 375 -2.94 -0.12 -18.67
CA LYS A 375 -3.13 1.30 -19.02
C LYS A 375 -2.78 2.22 -17.85
N LYS A 376 -3.23 1.87 -16.64
CA LYS A 376 -2.92 2.64 -15.42
C LYS A 376 -1.45 2.55 -15.04
N GLU A 377 -0.84 1.37 -15.12
CA GLU A 377 0.59 1.18 -14.84
C GLU A 377 1.46 2.02 -15.78
N VAL A 378 1.13 2.07 -17.08
CA VAL A 378 1.84 2.93 -18.06
C VAL A 378 1.66 4.41 -17.71
N PHE A 379 0.42 4.85 -17.45
CA PHE A 379 0.16 6.23 -17.05
C PHE A 379 0.90 6.61 -15.76
N GLY A 380 0.95 5.69 -14.79
CA GLY A 380 1.65 5.86 -13.51
C GLY A 380 3.15 6.16 -13.65
N ILE A 381 3.80 5.59 -14.67
CA ILE A 381 5.21 5.83 -14.99
C ILE A 381 5.40 7.14 -15.72
N ASP A 382 4.56 7.36 -16.73
CA ASP A 382 4.86 8.26 -17.83
C ASP A 382 4.32 9.67 -17.59
N LYS A 383 3.04 9.75 -17.23
CA LYS A 383 2.28 11.01 -17.21
C LYS A 383 1.76 11.38 -15.84
N ASN A 384 1.69 10.41 -14.93
CA ASN A 384 1.06 10.63 -13.64
C ASN A 384 1.94 11.46 -12.72
N LYS A 385 1.64 12.76 -12.65
CA LYS A 385 2.34 13.69 -11.78
C LYS A 385 1.69 13.87 -10.41
N TYR A 386 0.36 13.83 -10.35
CA TYR A 386 -0.39 14.28 -9.17
C TYR A 386 -1.42 13.29 -8.63
N PHE A 387 -1.85 12.31 -9.42
CA PHE A 387 -2.89 11.38 -9.00
C PHE A 387 -2.29 10.22 -8.22
N ILE A 388 -3.07 9.67 -7.31
CA ILE A 388 -2.69 8.50 -6.53
C ILE A 388 -3.41 7.31 -7.14
N LEU A 389 -2.68 6.47 -7.86
CA LEU A 389 -3.18 5.23 -8.44
C LEU A 389 -2.47 4.06 -7.77
N ASN A 390 -3.18 2.93 -7.59
CA ASN A 390 -2.59 1.71 -7.04
C ASN A 390 -1.76 0.96 -8.10
N THR A 391 -0.74 1.62 -8.66
CA THR A 391 0.19 1.07 -9.64
C THR A 391 1.44 0.51 -8.95
N ARG A 392 2.11 -0.48 -9.56
CA ARG A 392 3.33 -1.15 -9.07
C ARG A 392 4.49 -1.04 -10.07
N SER A 393 4.42 -0.03 -10.91
CA SER A 393 5.43 0.23 -11.93
C SER A 393 6.81 0.56 -11.34
N SER A 394 7.87 0.16 -12.05
CA SER A 394 9.24 0.57 -11.73
C SER A 394 9.88 1.34 -12.88
N VAL A 395 10.76 2.26 -12.52
CA VAL A 395 11.70 2.91 -13.44
C VAL A 395 13.09 2.36 -13.15
N GLU A 396 13.74 1.82 -14.16
CA GLU A 396 15.04 1.16 -14.05
C GLU A 396 16.03 1.77 -15.07
N SER A 397 17.31 1.75 -14.74
CA SER A 397 18.38 2.04 -15.71
C SER A 397 19.29 0.84 -15.74
N SER A 398 19.53 0.30 -16.94
CA SER A 398 20.27 -0.94 -17.13
C SER A 398 21.48 -0.71 -18.03
N VAL A 399 22.63 -1.23 -17.60
CA VAL A 399 23.85 -1.30 -18.41
C VAL A 399 24.04 -2.75 -18.86
N VAL A 400 24.21 -2.96 -20.15
CA VAL A 400 24.39 -4.30 -20.74
C VAL A 400 25.73 -4.41 -21.48
N PRO A 401 26.36 -5.60 -21.47
CA PRO A 401 27.72 -5.75 -21.96
C PRO A 401 27.85 -5.71 -23.48
N ASN A 402 26.78 -6.02 -24.22
CA ASN A 402 26.81 -6.08 -25.69
C ASN A 402 25.40 -5.98 -26.31
N CYS A 403 25.38 -5.82 -27.63
CA CYS A 403 24.16 -5.65 -28.43
C CYS A 403 23.25 -6.88 -28.40
N GLU A 404 23.78 -8.10 -28.25
CA GLU A 404 22.95 -9.32 -28.17
C GLU A 404 22.10 -9.32 -26.90
N VAL A 405 22.68 -8.94 -25.76
CA VAL A 405 21.95 -8.79 -24.50
C VAL A 405 20.93 -7.66 -24.60
N ALA A 406 21.31 -6.54 -25.23
CA ALA A 406 20.41 -5.43 -25.50
C ALA A 406 19.17 -5.88 -26.30
N GLN A 407 19.36 -6.60 -27.42
CA GLN A 407 18.27 -7.13 -28.24
C GLN A 407 17.31 -8.04 -27.44
N LYS A 408 17.85 -8.93 -26.61
CA LYS A 408 17.04 -9.81 -25.75
C LYS A 408 16.25 -9.02 -24.71
N MET A 409 16.83 -7.96 -24.16
CA MET A 409 16.17 -7.10 -23.19
C MET A 409 15.02 -6.30 -23.83
N LEU A 410 15.27 -5.73 -25.01
CA LEU A 410 14.30 -4.98 -25.82
C LEU A 410 13.19 -5.86 -26.43
N ALA A 411 13.36 -7.18 -26.47
CA ALA A 411 12.35 -8.10 -26.99
C ALA A 411 11.02 -7.93 -26.21
N GLY A 412 9.97 -7.56 -26.94
CA GLY A 412 8.64 -7.30 -26.41
C GLY A 412 8.50 -5.95 -25.68
N ALA A 413 9.51 -5.09 -25.73
CA ALA A 413 9.43 -3.73 -25.22
C ALA A 413 8.84 -2.77 -26.28
N THR A 414 8.17 -1.72 -25.83
CA THR A 414 7.64 -0.64 -26.66
C THR A 414 8.31 0.67 -26.28
N ILE A 415 8.63 1.51 -27.27
CA ILE A 415 9.20 2.84 -27.04
C ILE A 415 8.12 3.75 -26.44
N ILE A 416 8.47 4.52 -25.41
CA ILE A 416 7.73 5.71 -25.02
C ILE A 416 8.35 6.88 -25.78
N GLN A 417 7.57 7.51 -26.66
CA GLN A 417 7.95 8.79 -27.23
C GLN A 417 7.24 9.87 -26.41
N ASP A 418 8.02 10.81 -25.86
CA ASP A 418 7.51 12.07 -25.32
C ASP A 418 6.91 12.94 -26.44
#